data_AF-A0A2M8YLC9-F1
#
_entry.id   AF-A0A2M8YLC9-F1
#
_cell.length_a   1.000
_cell.length_b   1.000
_cell.length_c   1.000
_cell.angle_alpha   90.00
_cell.angle_beta   90.00
_cell.angle_gamma   90.00
#
_symmetry.space_group_name_H-M   'P 1'
#
loop_
_entity.id
_entity.type
_entity.pdbx_description
1 polymer ?
#
loop_
_entity_poly.entity_id
_entity_poly.type
_entity_poly.pdbx_seq_one_letter_code
_entity_poly.pdbx_strand_id
1 'polypeptide(L)'
;MTAQALLRRATGLSVSKSVAERAVGQRMEQTGFADSEAYLQALTPAEMTQLIELVVVPESWLFRDPQAFYATVELVQERWARGRATRILSIPCAGGEEPYSMAMALRDGGVPKQAFSIDAYDLSPGCIERAQAGIYGRNAFRAQDVAFRERYFTHVADDAYRIIDSLREQVTFRQGNLLQFDTATYSRHYDVIFCRNLLIYFDKPTTRAAIQNLSTLLADDGMLLAGYAEVPSFCQNGFAPLQFRQAFALKKDSTPPAAIIPVAALPPARALRSVPPTPRPAPLRPPSAPAPEAARPRPVPVQAAAAQTDLLAEARLLADRGQLREAGEKCHAHLAKVPEAAEAYFMLGIINELAGKMDLADDYWRRCIYLQPDHYEALCHLSLLAERNGNHTAAATLKARAARIYERRQASN
;
A
#
# COMPACT_ATOMS: atom_id res chain seq x y z
N MET A 1 -2.15 -32.59 -9.66
CA MET A 1 -2.07 -31.39 -8.79
C MET A 1 -2.23 -30.18 -9.70
N THR A 2 -3.08 -29.19 -9.37
CA THR A 2 -3.33 -28.06 -10.29
C THR A 2 -2.17 -27.06 -10.30
N ALA A 3 -2.02 -26.29 -11.39
CA ALA A 3 -1.02 -25.22 -11.51
C ALA A 3 -1.12 -24.19 -10.37
N GLN A 4 -2.35 -23.79 -10.01
CA GLN A 4 -2.61 -22.90 -8.88
C GLN A 4 -2.08 -23.47 -7.56
N ALA A 5 -2.33 -24.75 -7.29
CA ALA A 5 -1.89 -25.40 -6.06
C ALA A 5 -0.35 -25.51 -6.01
N LEU A 6 0.28 -25.79 -7.15
CA LEU A 6 1.74 -25.82 -7.28
C LEU A 6 2.36 -24.45 -7.02
N LEU A 7 1.86 -23.41 -7.70
CA LEU A 7 2.30 -22.03 -7.51
C LEU A 7 2.10 -21.54 -6.09
N ARG A 8 0.92 -21.79 -5.49
CA ARG A 8 0.65 -21.42 -4.10
C ARG A 8 1.59 -22.15 -3.14
N ARG A 9 1.87 -23.43 -3.36
CA ARG A 9 2.82 -24.20 -2.52
C ARG A 9 4.24 -23.64 -2.63
N ALA A 10 4.66 -23.25 -3.83
CA ALA A 10 6.02 -22.77 -4.07
C ALA A 10 6.23 -21.32 -3.60
N THR A 11 5.22 -20.47 -3.72
CA THR A 11 5.35 -19.00 -3.55
C THR A 11 4.56 -18.43 -2.38
N GLY A 12 3.52 -19.13 -1.91
CA GLY A 12 2.50 -18.60 -1.00
C GLY A 12 1.39 -17.79 -1.68
N LEU A 13 1.57 -17.39 -2.94
CA LEU A 13 0.66 -16.48 -3.65
C LEU A 13 -0.69 -17.14 -3.95
N SER A 14 -1.75 -16.38 -3.72
CA SER A 14 -3.12 -16.71 -4.10
C SER A 14 -3.37 -16.29 -5.54
N VAL A 15 -2.95 -17.15 -6.47
CA VAL A 15 -3.08 -16.91 -7.92
C VAL A 15 -4.44 -17.41 -8.42
N SER A 16 -5.13 -16.60 -9.23
CA SER A 16 -6.40 -17.02 -9.85
C SER A 16 -6.17 -18.14 -10.89
N LYS A 17 -7.23 -18.89 -11.19
CA LYS A 17 -7.14 -20.04 -12.12
C LYS A 17 -6.67 -19.59 -13.50
N SER A 18 -7.26 -18.50 -13.99
CA SER A 18 -6.94 -17.93 -15.28
C SER A 18 -5.49 -17.41 -15.38
N VAL A 19 -4.96 -16.81 -14.31
CA VAL A 19 -3.55 -16.36 -14.30
C VAL A 19 -2.60 -17.54 -14.30
N ALA A 20 -2.87 -18.57 -13.50
CA ALA A 20 -2.05 -19.78 -13.47
C ALA A 20 -2.08 -20.53 -14.81
N GLU A 21 -3.26 -20.66 -15.43
CA GLU A 21 -3.40 -21.30 -16.75
C GLU A 21 -2.71 -20.51 -17.86
N ARG A 22 -2.80 -19.18 -17.83
CA ARG A 22 -2.07 -18.32 -18.78
C ARG A 22 -0.56 -18.47 -18.64
N ALA A 23 -0.04 -18.48 -17.41
CA ALA A 23 1.38 -18.67 -17.15
C ALA A 23 1.86 -20.04 -17.65
N VAL A 24 1.09 -21.10 -17.39
CA VAL A 24 1.37 -22.44 -17.93
C VAL A 24 1.36 -22.44 -19.46
N GLY A 25 0.35 -21.83 -20.10
CA GLY A 25 0.28 -21.73 -21.56
C GLY A 25 1.51 -21.04 -22.17
N GLN A 26 1.94 -19.92 -21.60
CA GLN A 26 3.15 -19.22 -22.05
C GLN A 26 4.42 -20.07 -21.89
N ARG A 27 4.55 -20.82 -20.78
CA ARG A 27 5.70 -21.73 -20.61
C ARG A 27 5.64 -22.91 -21.57
N MET A 28 4.47 -23.48 -21.81
CA MET A 28 4.27 -24.56 -22.79
C MET A 28 4.68 -24.14 -24.20
N GLU A 29 4.32 -22.93 -24.64
CA GLU A 29 4.76 -22.38 -25.93
C GLU A 29 6.28 -22.30 -26.05
N GLN A 30 6.98 -21.94 -24.96
CA GLN A 30 8.44 -21.83 -24.95
C GLN A 30 9.17 -23.17 -24.82
N THR A 31 8.53 -24.16 -24.19
CA THR A 31 9.12 -25.48 -23.90
C THR A 31 8.67 -26.57 -24.87
N GLY A 32 7.69 -26.29 -25.73
CA GLY A 32 7.18 -27.19 -26.77
C GLY A 32 6.17 -28.24 -26.27
N PHE A 33 5.62 -28.11 -25.06
CA PHE A 33 4.60 -29.03 -24.56
C PHE A 33 3.23 -28.71 -25.18
N ALA A 34 2.55 -29.74 -25.68
CA ALA A 34 1.19 -29.62 -26.23
C ALA A 34 0.08 -29.82 -25.18
N ASP A 35 0.41 -30.41 -24.04
CA ASP A 35 -0.53 -30.72 -22.96
C ASP A 35 -0.06 -30.17 -21.61
N SER A 36 -0.99 -29.55 -20.89
CA SER A 36 -0.72 -28.89 -19.61
C SER A 36 -0.43 -29.88 -18.49
N GLU A 37 -1.05 -31.05 -18.49
CA GLU A 37 -0.80 -32.07 -17.47
C GLU A 37 0.60 -32.66 -17.65
N ALA A 38 0.97 -33.00 -18.89
CA ALA A 38 2.32 -33.43 -19.24
C ALA A 38 3.38 -32.38 -18.86
N TYR A 39 3.13 -31.09 -19.12
CA TYR A 39 4.02 -30.00 -18.71
C TYR A 39 4.19 -29.95 -17.18
N LEU A 40 3.08 -29.98 -16.42
CA LEU A 40 3.12 -29.92 -14.96
C LEU A 40 3.79 -31.14 -14.33
N GLN A 41 3.69 -32.32 -14.95
CA GLN A 41 4.38 -33.53 -14.53
C GLN A 41 5.88 -33.49 -14.81
N ALA A 42 6.30 -32.79 -15.87
CA ALA A 42 7.70 -32.64 -16.28
C ALA A 42 8.43 -31.45 -15.62
N LEU A 43 7.79 -30.74 -14.67
CA LEU A 43 8.37 -29.56 -14.02
C LEU A 43 9.68 -29.88 -13.28
N THR A 44 10.77 -29.32 -13.80
CA THR A 44 12.06 -29.27 -13.08
C THR A 44 12.08 -28.08 -12.12
N PRO A 45 13.01 -28.02 -11.15
CA PRO A 45 13.17 -26.84 -10.31
C PRO A 45 13.44 -25.55 -11.10
N ALA A 46 14.25 -25.63 -12.16
CA ALA A 46 14.54 -24.48 -13.02
C ALA A 46 13.29 -24.01 -13.78
N GLU A 47 12.48 -24.93 -14.28
CA GLU A 47 11.25 -24.57 -14.99
C GLU A 47 10.17 -24.04 -14.03
N MET A 48 10.12 -24.56 -12.79
CA MET A 48 9.27 -23.98 -11.74
C MET A 48 9.64 -22.52 -11.47
N THR A 49 10.94 -22.18 -11.43
CA THR A 49 11.38 -20.79 -11.30
C THR A 49 10.86 -19.93 -12.45
N GLN A 50 10.97 -20.38 -13.70
CA GLN A 50 10.45 -19.64 -14.85
C GLN A 50 8.92 -19.46 -14.79
N LEU A 51 8.19 -20.46 -14.31
CA LEU A 51 6.75 -20.34 -14.11
C LEU A 51 6.39 -19.34 -12.99
N ILE A 52 7.19 -19.29 -11.92
CA ILE A 52 7.02 -18.33 -10.82
C ILE A 52 7.22 -16.89 -11.32
N GLU A 53 8.22 -16.63 -12.17
CA GLU A 53 8.48 -15.30 -12.74
C GLU A 53 7.27 -14.70 -13.46
N LEU A 54 6.41 -15.54 -14.06
CA LEU A 54 5.21 -15.09 -14.76
C LEU A 54 4.05 -14.68 -13.85
N VAL A 55 4.10 -15.01 -12.55
CA VAL A 55 3.02 -14.73 -11.60
C VAL A 55 3.42 -13.83 -10.44
N VAL A 56 4.71 -13.53 -10.27
CA VAL A 56 5.21 -12.52 -9.34
C VAL A 56 4.89 -11.12 -9.88
N VAL A 57 4.55 -10.19 -8.99
CA VAL A 57 4.22 -8.79 -9.34
C VAL A 57 5.31 -7.86 -8.79
N PRO A 58 6.33 -7.49 -9.58
CA PRO A 58 7.49 -6.76 -9.07
C PRO A 58 7.30 -5.23 -9.07
N GLU A 59 6.16 -4.74 -8.58
CA GLU A 59 5.86 -3.31 -8.58
C GLU A 59 6.47 -2.58 -7.37
N SER A 60 7.51 -1.78 -7.61
CA SER A 60 8.14 -0.93 -6.59
C SER A 60 8.70 0.36 -7.19
N TRP A 61 8.97 1.35 -6.34
CA TRP A 61 9.61 2.62 -6.70
C TRP A 61 10.39 3.19 -5.52
N LEU A 62 11.36 4.06 -5.80
CA LEU A 62 12.22 4.65 -4.79
C LEU A 62 11.42 5.56 -3.85
N PHE A 63 11.73 5.48 -2.56
CA PHE A 63 11.09 6.23 -1.48
C PHE A 63 9.56 6.08 -1.41
N ARG A 64 9.03 4.91 -1.76
CA ARG A 64 7.63 4.56 -1.47
C ARG A 64 7.37 4.67 0.04
N ASP A 65 6.38 5.45 0.45
CA ASP A 65 6.05 5.80 1.84
C ASP A 65 7.28 6.25 2.66
N PRO A 66 7.82 7.45 2.42
CA PRO A 66 9.15 7.85 2.91
C PRO A 66 9.28 7.85 4.44
N GLN A 67 8.17 7.97 5.16
CA GLN A 67 8.11 7.98 6.63
C GLN A 67 8.63 6.69 7.26
N ALA A 68 8.52 5.54 6.56
CA ALA A 68 9.07 4.27 7.04
C ALA A 68 10.62 4.31 7.11
N PHE A 69 11.26 4.96 6.14
CA PHE A 69 12.71 5.12 6.14
C PHE A 69 13.15 6.11 7.22
N TYR A 70 12.44 7.22 7.39
CA TYR A 70 12.79 8.22 8.43
C TYR A 70 12.69 7.64 9.85
N ALA A 71 11.61 6.90 10.16
CA ALA A 71 11.51 6.20 11.44
C ALA A 71 12.67 5.21 11.67
N THR A 72 13.12 4.54 10.60
CA THR A 72 14.27 3.63 10.66
C THR A 72 15.58 4.37 10.89
N VAL A 73 15.80 5.52 10.24
CA VAL A 73 16.98 6.36 10.48
C VAL A 73 17.07 6.79 11.94
N GLU A 74 15.97 7.27 12.53
CA GLU A 74 15.91 7.66 13.94
C GLU A 74 16.30 6.50 14.87
N LEU A 75 15.72 5.32 14.65
CA LEU A 75 16.02 4.12 15.45
C LEU A 75 17.50 3.71 15.34
N VAL A 76 18.07 3.74 14.12
CA VAL A 76 19.46 3.37 13.88
C VAL A 76 20.41 4.36 14.57
N GLN A 77 20.13 5.67 14.50
CA GLN A 77 20.91 6.69 15.19
C GLN A 77 20.86 6.50 16.71
N GLU A 78 19.67 6.27 17.28
CA GLU A 78 19.49 6.02 18.71
C GLU A 78 20.30 4.80 19.18
N ARG A 79 20.24 3.71 18.44
CA ARG A 79 20.97 2.46 18.77
C ARG A 79 22.48 2.63 18.61
N TRP A 80 22.91 3.32 17.56
CA TRP A 80 24.32 3.58 17.33
C TRP A 80 24.94 4.47 18.42
N ALA A 81 24.21 5.48 18.89
CA ALA A 81 24.64 6.30 20.02
C ALA A 81 24.84 5.48 21.31
N ARG A 82 24.20 4.32 21.42
CA ARG A 82 24.38 3.33 22.51
C ARG A 82 25.40 2.24 22.17
N GLY A 83 26.13 2.35 21.06
CA GLY A 83 27.15 1.39 20.63
C GLY A 83 26.61 0.11 20.00
N ARG A 84 25.34 0.09 19.54
CA ARG A 84 24.72 -1.08 18.90
C ARG A 84 24.48 -0.82 17.40
N ALA A 85 25.07 -1.65 16.55
CA ALA A 85 24.76 -1.69 15.13
C ALA A 85 23.38 -2.33 14.87
N THR A 86 22.70 -1.90 13.81
CA THR A 86 21.33 -2.30 13.46
C THR A 86 21.29 -3.17 12.22
N ARG A 87 20.70 -4.36 12.31
CA ARG A 87 20.48 -5.27 11.18
C ARG A 87 19.11 -5.05 10.56
N ILE A 88 19.08 -4.71 9.27
CA ILE A 88 17.86 -4.36 8.54
C ILE A 88 17.58 -5.44 7.49
N LEU A 89 16.35 -5.94 7.45
CA LEU A 89 15.85 -6.85 6.41
C LEU A 89 14.82 -6.14 5.54
N SER A 90 14.93 -6.25 4.22
CA SER A 90 13.86 -5.92 3.26
C SER A 90 13.42 -7.18 2.55
N ILE A 91 12.15 -7.57 2.73
CA ILE A 91 11.57 -8.77 2.11
C ILE A 91 10.06 -8.59 1.88
N PRO A 92 9.56 -8.62 0.63
CA PRO A 92 10.28 -8.76 -0.62
C PRO A 92 10.96 -7.43 -0.99
N CYS A 93 12.12 -7.50 -1.65
CA CYS A 93 12.87 -6.30 -2.06
C CYS A 93 12.62 -5.86 -3.51
N ALA A 94 11.91 -6.67 -4.31
CA ALA A 94 11.67 -6.46 -5.74
C ALA A 94 12.99 -6.12 -6.47
N GLY A 95 13.00 -5.05 -7.26
CA GLY A 95 14.18 -4.61 -7.99
C GLY A 95 15.19 -3.85 -7.15
N GLY A 96 15.12 -3.90 -5.83
CA GLY A 96 16.03 -3.22 -4.92
C GLY A 96 15.66 -1.77 -4.63
N GLU A 97 14.52 -1.27 -5.10
CA GLU A 97 14.11 0.12 -4.86
C GLU A 97 13.98 0.43 -3.36
N GLU A 98 13.38 -0.48 -2.57
CA GLU A 98 13.24 -0.31 -1.13
C GLU A 98 14.58 -0.31 -0.36
N PRO A 99 15.45 -1.33 -0.48
CA PRO A 99 16.70 -1.34 0.27
C PRO A 99 17.66 -0.21 -0.16
N TYR A 100 17.65 0.22 -1.43
CA TYR A 100 18.41 1.40 -1.82
C TYR A 100 17.82 2.70 -1.29
N SER A 101 16.50 2.83 -1.19
CA SER A 101 15.87 3.97 -0.50
C SER A 101 16.30 4.03 0.96
N MET A 102 16.38 2.87 1.62
CA MET A 102 16.90 2.79 2.99
C MET A 102 18.38 3.20 3.06
N ALA A 103 19.24 2.67 2.19
CA ALA A 103 20.66 3.02 2.18
C ALA A 103 20.89 4.52 1.91
N MET A 104 20.12 5.11 1.00
CA MET A 104 20.14 6.55 0.74
C MET A 104 19.67 7.36 1.96
N ALA A 105 18.56 6.97 2.59
CA ALA A 105 18.04 7.65 3.79
C ALA A 105 19.04 7.61 4.96
N LEU A 106 19.70 6.47 5.18
CA LEU A 106 20.73 6.34 6.23
C LEU A 106 21.92 7.24 5.94
N ARG A 107 22.37 7.30 4.68
CA ARG A 107 23.47 8.19 4.28
C ARG A 107 23.09 9.67 4.42
N ASP A 108 21.91 10.07 3.94
CA ASP A 108 21.40 11.43 4.09
C ASP A 108 21.22 11.81 5.57
N GLY A 109 20.85 10.84 6.42
CA GLY A 109 20.79 10.98 7.88
C GLY A 109 22.14 10.97 8.60
N GLY A 110 23.28 10.95 7.88
CA GLY A 110 24.62 10.96 8.47
C GLY A 110 24.98 9.69 9.25
N VAL A 111 24.27 8.59 9.03
CA VAL A 111 24.53 7.31 9.71
C VAL A 111 25.81 6.68 9.13
N PRO A 112 26.82 6.34 9.97
CA PRO A 112 28.05 5.73 9.48
C PRO A 112 27.78 4.30 8.99
N LYS A 113 28.53 3.85 7.97
CA LYS A 113 28.35 2.53 7.35
C LYS A 113 28.44 1.36 8.34
N GLN A 114 29.20 1.52 9.43
CA GLN A 114 29.38 0.48 10.45
C GLN A 114 28.19 0.37 11.41
N ALA A 115 27.29 1.36 11.41
CA ALA A 115 26.11 1.36 12.28
C ALA A 115 25.01 0.42 11.78
N PHE A 116 25.09 -0.11 10.57
CA PHE A 116 24.04 -0.96 10.02
C PHE A 116 24.52 -1.98 9.00
N SER A 117 23.67 -2.98 8.74
CA SER A 117 23.74 -3.86 7.58
C SER A 117 22.35 -4.03 6.97
N ILE A 118 22.25 -4.08 5.65
CA ILE A 118 20.99 -4.27 4.93
C ILE A 118 21.05 -5.60 4.18
N ASP A 119 20.22 -6.55 4.58
CA ASP A 119 19.93 -7.77 3.83
C ASP A 119 18.62 -7.58 3.07
N ALA A 120 18.61 -7.95 1.79
CA ALA A 120 17.46 -7.80 0.90
C ALA A 120 17.17 -9.13 0.21
N TYR A 121 15.93 -9.60 0.36
CA TYR A 121 15.50 -10.89 -0.17
C TYR A 121 14.31 -10.74 -1.10
N ASP A 122 14.32 -11.53 -2.17
CA ASP A 122 13.17 -11.70 -3.05
C ASP A 122 13.07 -13.14 -3.53
N LEU A 123 11.86 -13.57 -3.87
CA LEU A 123 11.61 -14.89 -4.41
C LEU A 123 12.11 -14.99 -5.87
N SER A 124 12.00 -13.89 -6.61
CA SER A 124 12.30 -13.80 -8.04
C SER A 124 13.80 -13.60 -8.30
N PRO A 125 14.50 -14.53 -8.98
CA PRO A 125 15.87 -14.32 -9.41
C PRO A 125 16.01 -13.09 -10.32
N GLY A 126 15.05 -12.85 -11.22
CA GLY A 126 15.09 -11.69 -12.12
C GLY A 126 15.03 -10.36 -11.36
N CYS A 127 14.24 -10.30 -10.27
CA CYS A 127 14.24 -9.15 -9.38
C CYS A 127 15.59 -8.95 -8.68
N ILE A 128 16.20 -10.04 -8.19
CA ILE A 128 17.52 -9.98 -7.55
C ILE A 128 18.61 -9.53 -8.54
N GLU A 129 18.62 -10.05 -9.76
CA GLU A 129 19.55 -9.62 -10.81
C GLU A 129 19.40 -8.13 -11.12
N ARG A 130 18.15 -7.66 -11.26
CA ARG A 130 17.85 -6.23 -11.46
C ARG A 130 18.31 -5.36 -10.28
N ALA A 131 18.09 -5.83 -9.06
CA ALA A 131 18.51 -5.14 -7.85
C ALA A 131 20.03 -5.04 -7.73
N GLN A 132 20.73 -6.13 -8.05
CA GLN A 132 22.19 -6.16 -8.09
C GLN A 132 22.74 -5.24 -9.19
N ALA A 133 22.14 -5.23 -10.38
CA ALA A 133 22.51 -4.29 -11.45
C ALA A 133 22.31 -2.83 -11.02
N GLY A 134 21.24 -2.55 -10.26
CA GLY A 134 20.94 -1.23 -9.72
C GLY A 134 20.64 -0.19 -10.80
N ILE A 135 20.07 -0.63 -11.93
CA ILE A 135 19.69 0.20 -13.08
C ILE A 135 18.18 0.38 -13.07
N TYR A 136 17.73 1.63 -13.12
CA TYR A 136 16.34 2.01 -12.98
C TYR A 136 15.91 2.98 -14.07
N GLY A 137 14.78 2.69 -14.71
CA GLY A 137 14.12 3.61 -15.63
C GLY A 137 13.19 4.59 -14.92
N ARG A 138 12.50 5.43 -15.70
CA ARG A 138 11.55 6.45 -15.23
C ARG A 138 10.54 5.96 -14.20
N ASN A 139 10.06 4.71 -14.35
CA ASN A 139 9.07 4.12 -13.46
C ASN A 139 9.54 3.94 -12.01
N ALA A 140 10.83 3.97 -11.72
CA ALA A 140 11.34 3.91 -10.34
C ALA A 140 11.32 5.29 -9.64
N PHE A 141 11.19 6.38 -10.40
CA PHE A 141 11.29 7.77 -9.93
C PHE A 141 9.91 8.45 -9.94
N ARG A 142 8.92 7.84 -9.29
CA ARG A 142 7.53 8.33 -9.25
C ARG A 142 7.26 9.33 -8.11
N ALA A 143 8.17 9.43 -7.14
CA ALA A 143 8.00 10.31 -6.00
C ALA A 143 8.03 11.78 -6.43
N GLN A 144 7.36 12.65 -5.66
CA GLN A 144 7.36 14.09 -5.94
C GLN A 144 8.76 14.70 -5.83
N ASP A 145 9.56 14.20 -4.88
CA ASP A 145 10.96 14.57 -4.73
C ASP A 145 11.85 13.50 -5.37
N VAL A 146 12.54 13.88 -6.43
CA VAL A 146 13.55 13.07 -7.12
C VAL A 146 14.95 13.66 -7.00
N ALA A 147 15.17 14.63 -6.11
CA ALA A 147 16.46 15.30 -5.95
C ALA A 147 17.57 14.33 -5.49
N PHE A 148 17.21 13.21 -4.84
CA PHE A 148 18.14 12.14 -4.51
C PHE A 148 18.77 11.51 -5.76
N ARG A 149 18.11 11.56 -6.93
CA ARG A 149 18.61 11.03 -8.20
C ARG A 149 19.94 11.66 -8.57
N GLU A 150 20.02 12.99 -8.50
CA GLU A 150 21.23 13.74 -8.85
C GLU A 150 22.39 13.48 -7.87
N ARG A 151 22.09 13.04 -6.63
CA ARG A 151 23.11 12.72 -5.62
C ARG A 151 23.62 11.28 -5.73
N TYR A 152 22.74 10.34 -6.05
CA TYR A 152 22.99 8.91 -5.85
C TYR A 152 22.92 8.06 -7.11
N PHE A 153 22.60 8.67 -8.25
CA PHE A 153 22.51 7.97 -9.51
C PHE A 153 23.35 8.64 -10.57
N THR A 154 23.82 7.82 -11.50
CA THR A 154 24.52 8.23 -12.71
C THR A 154 23.66 7.86 -13.90
N HIS A 155 23.46 8.81 -14.82
CA HIS A 155 22.75 8.52 -16.06
C HIS A 155 23.55 7.50 -16.89
N VAL A 156 22.86 6.51 -17.46
CA VAL A 156 23.48 5.52 -18.35
C VAL A 156 22.98 5.69 -19.80
N ALA A 157 21.86 5.09 -20.19
CA ALA A 157 21.26 5.16 -21.52
C ALA A 157 19.72 5.07 -21.41
N ASP A 158 18.99 5.53 -22.42
CA ASP A 158 17.53 5.37 -22.55
C ASP A 158 16.71 5.80 -21.32
N ASP A 159 17.00 6.96 -20.75
CA ASP A 159 16.40 7.47 -19.50
C ASP A 159 16.59 6.53 -18.29
N ALA A 160 17.58 5.64 -18.34
CA ALA A 160 17.96 4.78 -17.23
C ALA A 160 19.10 5.38 -16.42
N TYR A 161 19.05 5.08 -15.12
CA TYR A 161 19.94 5.61 -14.11
C TYR A 161 20.47 4.46 -13.28
N ARG A 162 21.79 4.42 -13.08
CA ARG A 162 22.44 3.43 -12.23
C ARG A 162 22.81 4.03 -10.89
N ILE A 163 22.44 3.36 -9.81
CA ILE A 163 22.83 3.77 -8.46
C ILE A 163 24.34 3.61 -8.25
N ILE A 164 24.95 4.54 -7.53
CA ILE A 164 26.40 4.55 -7.29
C ILE A 164 26.88 3.30 -6.53
N ASP A 165 28.07 2.81 -6.89
CA ASP A 165 28.62 1.57 -6.35
C ASP A 165 28.77 1.59 -4.82
N SER A 166 29.11 2.76 -4.25
CA SER A 166 29.25 2.90 -2.80
C SER A 166 27.96 2.62 -2.00
N LEU A 167 26.77 2.68 -2.63
CA LEU A 167 25.49 2.26 -2.03
C LEU A 167 25.16 0.80 -2.36
N ARG A 168 25.54 0.32 -3.56
CA ARG A 168 25.42 -1.10 -3.96
C ARG A 168 26.15 -2.02 -3.00
N GLU A 169 27.36 -1.63 -2.60
CA GLU A 169 28.17 -2.37 -1.63
C GLU A 169 27.59 -2.40 -0.21
N GLN A 170 26.58 -1.58 0.10
CA GLN A 170 25.95 -1.53 1.43
C GLN A 170 24.72 -2.43 1.56
N VAL A 171 24.28 -3.06 0.46
CA VAL A 171 23.09 -3.91 0.42
C VAL A 171 23.47 -5.30 -0.04
N THR A 172 23.11 -6.32 0.73
CA THR A 172 23.32 -7.72 0.37
C THR A 172 22.04 -8.32 -0.18
N PHE A 173 22.01 -8.55 -1.49
CA PHE A 173 20.86 -9.18 -2.17
C PHE A 173 21.00 -10.70 -2.23
N ARG A 174 19.92 -11.41 -1.86
CA ARG A 174 19.86 -12.87 -1.89
C ARG A 174 18.49 -13.34 -2.37
N GLN A 175 18.45 -14.43 -3.11
CA GLN A 175 17.17 -15.09 -3.37
C GLN A 175 16.68 -15.78 -2.10
N GLY A 176 15.39 -15.68 -1.80
CA GLY A 176 14.80 -16.42 -0.69
C GLY A 176 13.27 -16.34 -0.65
N ASN A 177 12.67 -17.35 -0.03
CA ASN A 177 11.24 -17.43 0.20
C ASN A 177 10.95 -17.18 1.68
N LEU A 178 10.13 -16.15 1.99
CA LEU A 178 9.74 -15.82 3.36
C LEU A 178 9.13 -17.02 4.12
N LEU A 179 8.40 -17.89 3.43
CA LEU A 179 7.75 -19.06 4.04
C LEU A 179 8.74 -20.19 4.38
N GLN A 180 9.91 -20.20 3.74
CA GLN A 180 10.96 -21.20 3.89
C GLN A 180 12.24 -20.60 4.49
N PHE A 181 12.14 -19.39 5.06
CA PHE A 181 13.27 -18.71 5.64
C PHE A 181 13.82 -19.50 6.83
N ASP A 182 15.15 -19.56 6.97
CA ASP A 182 15.81 -20.29 8.07
C ASP A 182 15.66 -19.54 9.40
N THR A 183 14.49 -19.68 10.01
CA THR A 183 14.14 -19.04 11.29
C THR A 183 14.89 -19.64 12.47
N ALA A 184 15.49 -20.83 12.33
CA ALA A 184 16.30 -21.44 13.38
C ALA A 184 17.65 -20.74 13.50
N THR A 185 18.34 -20.53 12.37
CA THR A 185 19.63 -19.84 12.34
C THR A 185 19.48 -18.32 12.52
N TYR A 186 18.44 -17.73 11.93
CA TYR A 186 18.21 -16.27 11.96
C TYR A 186 17.18 -15.84 13.01
N SER A 187 16.97 -16.64 14.07
CA SER A 187 16.08 -16.27 15.17
C SER A 187 16.53 -14.97 15.84
N ARG A 188 15.61 -14.00 15.96
CA ARG A 188 15.83 -12.67 16.56
C ARG A 188 17.02 -11.92 15.96
N HIS A 189 17.33 -12.19 14.69
CA HIS A 189 18.53 -11.71 14.04
C HIS A 189 18.41 -10.27 13.55
N TYR A 190 17.21 -9.83 13.16
CA TYR A 190 16.97 -8.53 12.55
C TYR A 190 16.34 -7.55 13.53
N ASP A 191 16.86 -6.34 13.54
CA ASP A 191 16.37 -5.25 14.37
C ASP A 191 15.24 -4.48 13.71
N VAL A 192 15.28 -4.40 12.38
CA VAL A 192 14.27 -3.77 11.55
C VAL A 192 13.92 -4.70 10.40
N ILE A 193 12.63 -4.90 10.16
CA ILE A 193 12.14 -5.64 8.99
C ILE A 193 11.16 -4.79 8.21
N PHE A 194 11.44 -4.55 6.93
CA PHE A 194 10.48 -4.08 5.95
C PHE A 194 9.81 -5.29 5.31
N CYS A 195 8.49 -5.40 5.47
CA CYS A 195 7.65 -6.37 4.77
C CYS A 195 6.39 -5.66 4.29
N ARG A 196 6.50 -5.09 3.09
CA ARG A 196 5.51 -4.18 2.52
C ARG A 196 5.02 -4.68 1.19
N ASN A 197 3.72 -4.55 0.97
CA ASN A 197 3.02 -4.91 -0.26
C ASN A 197 3.19 -6.38 -0.69
N LEU A 198 3.34 -7.30 0.27
CA LEU A 198 3.47 -8.74 -0.01
C LEU A 198 2.26 -9.53 0.47
N LEU A 199 1.83 -9.32 1.71
CA LEU A 199 0.81 -10.15 2.36
C LEU A 199 -0.56 -10.01 1.69
N ILE A 200 -0.77 -8.95 0.91
CA ILE A 200 -1.97 -8.73 0.10
C ILE A 200 -2.20 -9.80 -0.97
N TYR A 201 -1.15 -10.53 -1.35
CA TYR A 201 -1.22 -11.63 -2.31
C TYR A 201 -1.39 -13.00 -1.63
N PHE A 202 -1.33 -13.08 -0.31
CA PHE A 202 -1.46 -14.34 0.42
C PHE A 202 -2.89 -14.59 0.89
N ASP A 203 -3.27 -15.85 1.01
CA ASP A 203 -4.50 -16.22 1.71
C ASP A 203 -4.26 -16.28 3.23
N LYS A 204 -5.34 -16.27 4.02
CA LYS A 204 -5.24 -16.12 5.49
C LYS A 204 -4.27 -17.12 6.17
N PRO A 205 -4.27 -18.43 5.83
CA PRO A 205 -3.28 -19.36 6.39
C PRO A 205 -1.84 -19.00 6.04
N THR A 206 -1.57 -18.64 4.77
CA THR A 206 -0.22 -18.24 4.34
C THR A 206 0.21 -16.94 4.98
N THR A 207 -0.67 -15.93 5.08
CA THR A 207 -0.41 -14.67 5.78
C THR A 207 0.01 -14.93 7.23
N ARG A 208 -0.69 -15.83 7.95
CA ARG A 208 -0.33 -16.19 9.33
C ARG A 208 1.05 -16.83 9.42
N ALA A 209 1.37 -17.77 8.53
CA ALA A 209 2.68 -18.42 8.49
C ALA A 209 3.81 -17.42 8.20
N ALA A 210 3.60 -16.52 7.24
CA ALA A 210 4.54 -15.45 6.91
C ALA A 210 4.79 -14.52 8.11
N ILE A 211 3.73 -14.06 8.79
CA ILE A 211 3.85 -13.20 9.97
C ILE A 211 4.56 -13.93 11.12
N GLN A 212 4.30 -15.23 11.30
CA GLN A 212 4.99 -16.02 12.31
C GLN A 212 6.50 -16.08 12.03
N ASN A 213 6.90 -16.31 10.78
CA ASN A 213 8.31 -16.30 10.40
C ASN A 213 8.94 -14.92 10.63
N LEU A 214 8.28 -13.84 10.19
CA LEU A 214 8.74 -12.46 10.43
C LEU A 214 8.90 -12.17 11.93
N SER A 215 7.95 -12.62 12.75
CA SER A 215 8.03 -12.51 14.21
C SER A 215 9.24 -13.26 14.76
N THR A 216 9.52 -14.48 14.32
CA THR A 216 10.71 -15.22 14.76
C THR A 216 12.01 -14.54 14.34
N LEU A 217 12.07 -13.96 13.14
CA LEU A 217 13.26 -13.25 12.62
C LEU A 217 13.54 -11.92 13.33
N LEU A 218 12.49 -11.21 13.75
CA LEU A 218 12.60 -9.90 14.38
C LEU A 218 13.11 -10.01 15.82
N ALA A 219 13.97 -9.08 16.24
CA ALA A 219 14.37 -8.91 17.64
C ALA A 219 13.15 -8.61 18.53
N ASP A 220 13.27 -8.86 19.83
CA ASP A 220 12.16 -8.55 20.78
C ASP A 220 11.85 -7.06 20.85
N ASP A 221 12.88 -6.23 20.76
CA ASP A 221 12.80 -4.77 20.72
C ASP A 221 12.82 -4.21 19.29
N GLY A 222 12.58 -5.07 18.30
CA GLY A 222 12.66 -4.73 16.89
C GLY A 222 11.44 -3.99 16.36
N MET A 223 11.61 -3.37 15.20
CA MET A 223 10.58 -2.62 14.48
C MET A 223 10.24 -3.29 13.15
N LEU A 224 8.96 -3.47 12.85
CA LEU A 224 8.47 -3.97 11.57
C LEU A 224 7.72 -2.88 10.82
N LEU A 225 8.07 -2.65 9.55
CA LEU A 225 7.43 -1.68 8.67
C LEU A 225 6.55 -2.43 7.69
N ALA A 226 5.24 -2.17 7.73
CA ALA A 226 4.24 -2.82 6.89
C ALA A 226 3.65 -1.86 5.84
N GLY A 227 3.04 -2.38 4.78
CA GLY A 227 2.19 -1.58 3.91
C GLY A 227 0.88 -1.25 4.61
N TYR A 228 0.24 -0.14 4.23
CA TYR A 228 -1.02 0.33 4.83
C TYR A 228 -2.09 -0.77 4.96
N ALA A 229 -2.31 -1.54 3.87
CA ALA A 229 -3.31 -2.60 3.82
C ALA A 229 -2.97 -3.84 4.68
N GLU A 230 -1.72 -3.98 5.13
CA GLU A 230 -1.21 -5.17 5.82
C GLU A 230 -1.19 -5.00 7.34
N VAL A 231 -1.20 -3.75 7.82
CA VAL A 231 -1.22 -3.42 9.26
C VAL A 231 -2.30 -4.21 10.02
N PRO A 232 -3.56 -4.30 9.56
CA PRO A 232 -4.58 -5.07 10.28
C PRO A 232 -4.23 -6.56 10.42
N SER A 233 -3.58 -7.16 9.41
CA SER A 233 -3.17 -8.56 9.45
C SER A 233 -2.05 -8.79 10.46
N PHE A 234 -1.05 -7.89 10.52
CA PHE A 234 -0.02 -7.95 11.56
C PHE A 234 -0.62 -7.81 12.96
N CYS A 235 -1.51 -6.83 13.17
CA CYS A 235 -2.13 -6.62 14.48
C CYS A 235 -2.93 -7.83 14.97
N GLN A 236 -3.64 -8.52 14.07
CA GLN A 236 -4.35 -9.77 14.39
C GLN A 236 -3.44 -10.95 14.72
N ASN A 237 -2.13 -10.83 14.47
CA ASN A 237 -1.16 -11.91 14.62
C ASN A 237 0.02 -11.51 15.53
N GLY A 238 -0.26 -10.74 16.60
CA GLY A 238 0.69 -10.50 17.69
C GLY A 238 1.63 -9.32 17.48
N PHE A 239 1.21 -8.31 16.71
CA PHE A 239 1.90 -7.03 16.60
C PHE A 239 1.03 -5.89 17.11
N ALA A 240 1.64 -4.80 17.52
CA ALA A 240 0.98 -3.57 17.92
C ALA A 240 1.60 -2.37 17.20
N PRO A 241 0.80 -1.35 16.82
CA PRO A 241 1.32 -0.16 16.17
C PRO A 241 2.23 0.65 17.10
N LEU A 242 3.32 1.17 16.55
CA LEU A 242 4.17 2.18 17.17
C LEU A 242 3.66 3.58 16.83
N GLN A 243 3.99 4.57 17.67
CA GLN A 243 3.58 5.95 17.48
C GLN A 243 4.46 6.71 16.46
N PHE A 244 4.76 6.10 15.32
CA PHE A 244 5.39 6.78 14.20
C PHE A 244 4.29 7.21 13.22
N ARG A 245 4.10 8.52 13.04
CA ARG A 245 3.08 9.04 12.12
C ARG A 245 3.35 8.54 10.71
N GLN A 246 2.36 7.89 10.08
CA GLN A 246 2.38 7.46 8.67
C GLN A 246 3.48 6.47 8.27
N ALA A 247 4.30 5.98 9.20
CA ALA A 247 5.35 4.99 8.91
C ALA A 247 4.84 3.54 8.88
N PHE A 248 3.63 3.30 9.37
CA PHE A 248 3.06 1.95 9.54
C PHE A 248 4.00 1.00 10.31
N ALA A 249 4.72 1.57 11.27
CA ALA A 249 5.68 0.88 12.10
C ALA A 249 4.96 0.11 13.21
N LEU A 250 5.38 -1.13 13.42
CA LEU A 250 4.81 -2.10 14.34
C LEU A 250 5.91 -2.67 15.23
N LYS A 251 5.52 -3.11 16.43
CA LYS A 251 6.36 -3.91 17.33
C LYS A 251 5.67 -5.21 17.68
N LYS A 252 6.41 -6.18 18.19
CA LYS A 252 5.80 -7.37 18.80
C LYS A 252 4.92 -6.94 19.98
N ASP A 253 3.73 -7.50 20.02
CA ASP A 253 2.87 -7.35 21.18
C ASP A 253 3.41 -8.28 22.28
N SER A 254 4.10 -7.69 23.26
CA SER A 254 4.61 -8.42 24.43
C SER A 254 3.51 -8.75 25.43
N THR A 255 2.28 -8.30 25.18
CA THR A 255 1.13 -8.63 26.02
C THR A 255 0.78 -10.10 25.74
N PRO A 256 0.87 -11.02 26.72
CA PRO A 256 0.28 -12.34 26.52
C PRO A 256 -1.18 -12.14 26.11
N PRO A 257 -1.72 -12.96 25.19
CA PRO A 257 -3.13 -12.83 24.82
C PRO A 257 -3.90 -12.85 26.13
N ALA A 258 -4.58 -11.75 26.45
CA ALA A 258 -5.41 -11.68 27.63
C ALA A 258 -6.28 -12.92 27.55
N ALA A 259 -6.14 -13.82 28.54
CA ALA A 259 -7.05 -14.94 28.69
C ALA A 259 -8.43 -14.34 28.47
N ILE A 260 -9.18 -14.91 27.52
CA ILE A 260 -10.56 -14.54 27.30
C ILE A 260 -11.22 -14.75 28.65
N ILE A 261 -11.36 -13.67 29.44
CA ILE A 261 -12.16 -13.71 30.64
C ILE A 261 -13.54 -14.01 30.06
N PRO A 262 -14.15 -15.17 30.39
CA PRO A 262 -15.51 -15.41 29.98
C PRO A 262 -16.29 -14.21 30.51
N VAL A 263 -16.87 -13.42 29.61
CA VAL A 263 -17.82 -12.38 30.02
C VAL A 263 -18.88 -13.14 30.78
N ALA A 264 -18.89 -12.99 32.11
CA ALA A 264 -19.90 -13.60 32.95
C ALA A 264 -21.25 -13.15 32.37
N ALA A 265 -22.10 -14.13 32.06
CA ALA A 265 -23.39 -13.88 31.45
C ALA A 265 -24.11 -12.79 32.26
N LEU A 266 -24.42 -11.68 31.60
CA LEU A 266 -25.26 -10.63 32.17
C LEU A 266 -26.57 -11.28 32.64
N PRO A 267 -27.05 -10.99 33.85
CA PRO A 267 -28.35 -11.46 34.29
C PRO A 267 -29.43 -10.95 33.33
N PRO A 268 -30.51 -11.71 33.11
CA PRO A 268 -31.55 -11.32 32.17
C PRO A 268 -32.10 -9.94 32.55
N ALA A 269 -32.17 -9.06 31.54
CA ALA A 269 -32.62 -7.69 31.71
C ALA A 269 -34.01 -7.67 32.35
N ARG A 270 -34.09 -7.06 33.54
CA ARG A 270 -35.35 -6.79 34.22
C ARG A 270 -36.12 -5.79 33.36
N ALA A 271 -37.35 -6.14 32.97
CA ALA A 271 -38.19 -5.32 32.10
C ALA A 271 -38.30 -3.88 32.64
N LEU A 272 -37.73 -2.93 31.89
CA LEU A 272 -37.90 -1.50 32.14
C LEU A 272 -39.31 -1.12 31.74
N ARG A 273 -40.06 -0.52 32.68
CA ARG A 273 -41.38 0.05 32.42
C ARG A 273 -41.27 1.17 31.39
N SER A 274 -42.20 1.18 30.44
CA SER A 274 -42.34 2.21 29.42
C SER A 274 -42.67 3.58 30.04
N VAL A 275 -41.94 4.60 29.61
CA VAL A 275 -42.26 6.02 29.84
C VAL A 275 -43.02 6.54 28.62
N PRO A 276 -44.10 7.33 28.79
CA PRO A 276 -44.89 7.83 27.66
C PRO A 276 -44.16 8.97 26.91
N PRO A 277 -44.45 9.17 25.61
CA PRO A 277 -43.75 10.14 24.77
C PRO A 277 -44.21 11.58 25.03
N THR A 278 -43.27 12.53 24.98
CA THR A 278 -43.53 13.98 24.97
C THR A 278 -43.79 14.50 23.55
N PRO A 279 -44.58 15.58 23.38
CA PRO A 279 -44.98 16.08 22.07
C PRO A 279 -43.90 16.93 21.38
N ARG A 280 -43.90 16.85 20.04
CA ARG A 280 -42.96 17.46 19.08
C ARG A 280 -43.32 18.93 18.83
N PRO A 281 -42.34 19.86 18.68
CA PRO A 281 -42.63 21.23 18.25
C PRO A 281 -42.82 21.35 16.72
N ALA A 282 -43.64 22.33 16.33
CA ALA A 282 -44.10 22.61 14.97
C ALA A 282 -43.03 23.28 14.06
N PRO A 283 -43.17 23.21 12.72
CA PRO A 283 -42.15 23.70 11.79
C PRO A 283 -42.28 25.22 11.51
N LEU A 284 -41.14 25.92 11.47
CA LEU A 284 -41.04 27.31 11.03
C LEU A 284 -40.93 27.40 9.50
N ARG A 285 -41.58 28.42 8.96
CA ARG A 285 -41.75 28.73 7.52
C ARG A 285 -40.54 29.53 7.00
N PRO A 286 -40.05 29.32 5.77
CA PRO A 286 -38.92 30.08 5.22
C PRO A 286 -39.35 31.46 4.69
N PRO A 287 -38.48 32.49 4.70
CA PRO A 287 -38.75 33.76 4.03
C PRO A 287 -38.46 33.68 2.52
N SER A 288 -39.24 34.46 1.78
CA SER A 288 -39.22 34.64 0.32
C SER A 288 -38.05 35.49 -0.17
N ALA A 289 -37.50 35.11 -1.33
CA ALA A 289 -36.46 35.83 -2.07
C ALA A 289 -36.99 37.11 -2.75
N PRO A 290 -36.16 38.13 -2.98
CA PRO A 290 -36.40 39.16 -3.99
C PRO A 290 -35.74 38.80 -5.34
N ALA A 291 -36.33 39.36 -6.41
CA ALA A 291 -35.97 39.20 -7.83
C ALA A 291 -34.89 40.22 -8.27
N PRO A 292 -34.36 40.14 -9.52
CA PRO A 292 -32.98 40.53 -9.87
C PRO A 292 -32.81 42.00 -10.27
N GLU A 293 -31.61 42.55 -10.05
CA GLU A 293 -31.18 43.85 -10.59
C GLU A 293 -29.98 43.69 -11.55
N ALA A 294 -29.99 44.52 -12.59
CA ALA A 294 -29.26 44.37 -13.84
C ALA A 294 -27.78 44.84 -13.83
N ALA A 295 -27.09 44.44 -14.90
CA ALA A 295 -25.65 44.54 -15.15
C ALA A 295 -25.01 45.94 -15.10
N ARG A 296 -23.72 45.98 -14.73
CA ARG A 296 -22.70 46.91 -15.25
C ARG A 296 -21.34 46.20 -15.45
N PRO A 297 -20.54 46.54 -16.49
CA PRO A 297 -19.32 45.80 -16.82
C PRO A 297 -18.01 46.48 -16.36
N ARG A 298 -17.00 45.62 -16.09
CA ARG A 298 -15.52 45.82 -16.20
C ARG A 298 -14.82 46.77 -15.19
N PRO A 299 -13.56 46.52 -14.78
CA PRO A 299 -12.40 46.33 -15.67
C PRO A 299 -11.63 45.02 -15.49
N VAL A 300 -10.97 44.65 -16.58
CA VAL A 300 -9.91 43.63 -16.64
C VAL A 300 -8.63 44.26 -16.14
N PRO A 301 -7.89 43.64 -15.20
CA PRO A 301 -6.46 43.84 -15.10
C PRO A 301 -5.74 42.54 -15.48
N VAL A 302 -5.07 42.64 -16.63
CA VAL A 302 -3.71 42.16 -16.93
C VAL A 302 -3.16 41.02 -16.07
N GLN A 303 -2.79 39.96 -16.79
CA GLN A 303 -1.94 38.86 -16.34
C GLN A 303 -0.82 39.32 -15.40
N ALA A 304 -0.91 38.90 -14.14
CA ALA A 304 0.25 38.62 -13.33
C ALA A 304 0.27 37.11 -13.13
N ALA A 305 1.31 36.46 -13.66
CA ALA A 305 1.61 35.06 -13.41
C ALA A 305 1.92 34.89 -11.91
N ALA A 306 0.88 34.63 -11.12
CA ALA A 306 0.96 34.25 -9.73
C ALA A 306 0.73 32.74 -9.63
N ALA A 307 1.63 32.04 -8.95
CA ALA A 307 1.63 30.60 -8.73
C ALA A 307 0.21 30.07 -8.53
N GLN A 308 -0.25 29.18 -9.41
CA GLN A 308 -1.51 28.47 -9.23
C GLN A 308 -1.37 27.58 -8.00
N THR A 309 -1.89 28.03 -6.87
CA THR A 309 -2.09 27.17 -5.72
C THR A 309 -3.10 26.11 -6.13
N ASP A 310 -2.62 24.87 -6.23
CA ASP A 310 -3.44 23.72 -6.57
C ASP A 310 -4.45 23.47 -5.44
N LEU A 311 -5.66 23.97 -5.62
CA LEU A 311 -6.76 23.86 -4.66
C LEU A 311 -7.05 22.40 -4.27
N LEU A 312 -6.77 21.43 -5.16
CA LEU A 312 -6.89 20.01 -4.84
C LEU A 312 -5.75 19.52 -3.95
N ALA A 313 -4.52 19.94 -4.22
CA ALA A 313 -3.39 19.65 -3.33
C ALA A 313 -3.60 20.25 -1.93
N GLU A 314 -4.11 21.49 -1.85
CA GLU A 314 -4.48 22.11 -0.56
C GLU A 314 -5.60 21.34 0.15
N ALA A 315 -6.65 20.96 -0.57
CA ALA A 315 -7.74 20.17 0.00
C ALA A 315 -7.24 18.84 0.56
N ARG A 316 -6.28 18.19 -0.10
CA ARG A 316 -5.66 16.95 0.37
C ARG A 316 -4.87 17.16 1.65
N LEU A 317 -4.03 18.20 1.69
CA LEU A 317 -3.28 18.57 2.91
C LEU A 317 -4.19 18.90 4.10
N LEU A 318 -5.33 19.55 3.86
CA LEU A 318 -6.32 19.86 4.89
C LEU A 318 -7.06 18.61 5.37
N ALA A 319 -7.41 17.69 4.46
CA ALA A 319 -8.01 16.42 4.80
C ALA A 319 -7.06 15.56 5.65
N ASP A 320 -5.78 15.50 5.29
CA ASP A 320 -4.74 14.78 6.03
C ASP A 320 -4.52 15.33 7.45
N ARG A 321 -4.83 16.61 7.67
CA ARG A 321 -4.80 17.28 8.99
C ARG A 321 -6.12 17.13 9.77
N GLY A 322 -7.11 16.44 9.23
CA GLY A 322 -8.44 16.29 9.83
C GLY A 322 -9.31 17.55 9.73
N GLN A 323 -8.89 18.57 8.99
CA GLN A 323 -9.67 19.79 8.74
C GLN A 323 -10.70 19.57 7.64
N LEU A 324 -11.64 18.64 7.89
CA LEU A 324 -12.58 18.12 6.90
C LEU A 324 -13.47 19.20 6.27
N ARG A 325 -13.84 20.22 7.04
CA ARG A 325 -14.68 21.34 6.55
C ARG A 325 -13.94 22.17 5.51
N GLU A 326 -12.74 22.62 5.84
CA GLU A 326 -11.90 23.44 4.97
C GLU A 326 -11.46 22.66 3.72
N ALA A 327 -11.15 21.37 3.88
CA ALA A 327 -10.87 20.47 2.77
C ALA A 327 -12.05 20.37 1.78
N GLY A 328 -13.28 20.24 2.31
CA GLY A 328 -14.49 20.21 1.49
C GLY A 328 -14.75 21.52 0.76
N GLU A 329 -14.54 22.66 1.42
CA GLU A 329 -14.65 24.00 0.80
C GLU A 329 -13.66 24.17 -0.36
N LYS A 330 -12.42 23.68 -0.21
CA LYS A 330 -11.42 23.72 -1.28
C LYS A 330 -11.78 22.80 -2.45
N CYS A 331 -12.32 21.61 -2.19
CA CYS A 331 -12.85 20.73 -3.24
C CYS A 331 -14.01 21.39 -4.00
N HIS A 332 -14.96 22.01 -3.30
CA HIS A 332 -16.08 22.72 -3.93
C HIS A 332 -15.61 23.96 -4.71
N ALA A 333 -14.64 24.71 -4.20
CA ALA A 333 -14.02 25.84 -4.90
C ALA A 333 -13.27 25.39 -6.16
N HIS A 334 -12.65 24.21 -6.14
CA HIS A 334 -12.05 23.60 -7.33
C HIS A 334 -13.14 23.21 -8.34
N LEU A 335 -14.21 22.54 -7.89
CA LEU A 335 -15.34 22.14 -8.74
C LEU A 335 -16.10 23.31 -9.34
N ALA A 336 -16.14 24.47 -8.68
CA ALA A 336 -16.72 25.69 -9.24
C ALA A 336 -15.93 26.21 -10.45
N LYS A 337 -14.62 25.90 -10.53
CA LYS A 337 -13.76 26.25 -11.68
C LYS A 337 -13.69 25.12 -12.71
N VAL A 338 -13.65 23.87 -12.24
CA VAL A 338 -13.55 22.65 -13.05
C VAL A 338 -14.62 21.66 -12.59
N PRO A 339 -15.86 21.77 -13.10
CA PRO A 339 -16.99 20.92 -12.67
C PRO A 339 -16.83 19.43 -12.98
N GLU A 340 -15.88 19.06 -13.86
CA GLU A 340 -15.66 17.69 -14.31
C GLU A 340 -14.42 17.03 -13.66
N ALA A 341 -13.85 17.64 -12.62
CA ALA A 341 -12.68 17.10 -11.92
C ALA A 341 -13.04 15.84 -11.09
N ALA A 342 -12.80 14.65 -11.64
CA ALA A 342 -13.10 13.37 -11.00
C ALA A 342 -12.42 13.20 -9.62
N GLU A 343 -11.15 13.62 -9.51
CA GLU A 343 -10.37 13.57 -8.26
C GLU A 343 -11.00 14.43 -7.15
N ALA A 344 -11.60 15.58 -7.49
CA ALA A 344 -12.29 16.42 -6.52
C ALA A 344 -13.51 15.73 -5.91
N TYR A 345 -14.27 15.00 -6.74
CA TYR A 345 -15.39 14.18 -6.28
C TYR A 345 -14.91 12.98 -5.47
N PHE A 346 -13.79 12.36 -5.84
CA PHE A 346 -13.20 11.28 -5.03
C PHE A 346 -12.85 11.77 -3.62
N MET A 347 -12.16 12.91 -3.51
CA MET A 347 -11.79 13.48 -2.21
C MET A 347 -13.01 13.89 -1.37
N LEU A 348 -14.06 14.46 -1.99
CA LEU A 348 -15.31 14.73 -1.29
C LEU A 348 -15.95 13.45 -0.74
N GLY A 349 -15.83 12.34 -1.45
CA GLY A 349 -16.27 11.02 -0.96
C GLY A 349 -15.50 10.59 0.30
N ILE A 350 -14.17 10.70 0.29
CA ILE A 350 -13.32 10.40 1.46
C ILE A 350 -13.65 11.31 2.65
N ILE A 351 -13.80 12.62 2.41
CA ILE A 351 -14.14 13.60 3.45
C ILE A 351 -15.48 13.28 4.11
N ASN A 352 -16.48 12.88 3.32
CA ASN A 352 -17.80 12.52 3.83
C ASN A 352 -17.82 11.16 4.52
N GLU A 353 -17.00 10.19 4.08
CA GLU A 353 -16.78 8.94 4.79
C GLU A 353 -16.20 9.19 6.18
N LEU A 354 -15.15 10.01 6.28
CA LEU A 354 -14.51 10.39 7.55
C LEU A 354 -15.46 11.21 8.46
N ALA A 355 -16.38 11.97 7.87
CA ALA A 355 -17.42 12.69 8.59
C ALA A 355 -18.63 11.80 8.99
N GLY A 356 -18.60 10.50 8.68
CA GLY A 356 -19.68 9.55 8.97
C GLY A 356 -20.91 9.67 8.06
N LYS A 357 -20.85 10.50 7.01
CA LYS A 357 -21.93 10.77 6.06
C LYS A 357 -21.83 9.85 4.85
N MET A 358 -22.16 8.58 5.08
CA MET A 358 -21.90 7.50 4.11
C MET A 358 -22.74 7.59 2.84
N ASP A 359 -23.96 8.11 2.91
CA ASP A 359 -24.82 8.31 1.73
C ASP A 359 -24.22 9.35 0.77
N LEU A 360 -23.71 10.46 1.32
CA LEU A 360 -23.01 11.48 0.54
C LEU A 360 -21.70 10.97 -0.03
N ALA A 361 -20.99 10.10 0.70
CA ALA A 361 -19.76 9.47 0.20
C ALA A 361 -20.04 8.56 -1.01
N ASP A 362 -21.12 7.77 -0.98
CA ASP A 362 -21.59 6.96 -2.11
C ASP A 362 -21.88 7.83 -3.34
N ASP A 363 -22.66 8.90 -3.18
CA ASP A 363 -23.01 9.83 -4.27
C ASP A 363 -21.77 10.44 -4.92
N TYR A 364 -20.80 10.88 -4.12
CA TYR A 364 -19.57 11.48 -4.62
C TYR A 364 -18.66 10.48 -5.32
N TRP A 365 -18.49 9.27 -4.80
CA TRP A 365 -17.72 8.24 -5.50
C TRP A 365 -18.43 7.78 -6.77
N ARG A 366 -19.76 7.69 -6.78
CA ARG A 366 -20.55 7.42 -8.01
C ARG A 366 -20.36 8.51 -9.05
N ARG A 367 -20.33 9.78 -8.63
CA ARG A 367 -20.04 10.91 -9.52
C ARG A 367 -18.62 10.86 -10.07
N CYS A 368 -17.65 10.48 -9.24
CA CYS A 368 -16.27 10.24 -9.66
C CYS A 368 -16.19 9.17 -10.74
N ILE A 369 -16.77 7.97 -10.52
CA ILE A 369 -16.73 6.90 -11.54
C ILE A 369 -17.60 7.17 -12.77
N TYR A 370 -18.52 8.14 -12.70
CA TYR A 370 -19.28 8.61 -13.86
C TYR A 370 -18.38 9.44 -14.78
N LEU A 371 -17.59 10.34 -14.20
CA LEU A 371 -16.65 11.21 -14.94
C LEU A 371 -15.40 10.46 -15.39
N GLN A 372 -14.88 9.56 -14.53
CA GLN A 372 -13.74 8.72 -14.82
C GLN A 372 -14.10 7.25 -14.57
N PRO A 373 -14.66 6.55 -15.59
CA PRO A 373 -15.12 5.16 -15.47
C PRO A 373 -14.04 4.15 -15.07
N ASP A 374 -12.77 4.52 -15.22
CA ASP A 374 -11.59 3.74 -14.85
C ASP A 374 -10.90 4.22 -13.56
N HIS A 375 -11.57 5.02 -12.74
CA HIS A 375 -11.03 5.46 -11.45
C HIS A 375 -11.04 4.31 -10.45
N TYR A 376 -9.86 3.71 -10.26
CA TYR A 376 -9.66 2.49 -9.51
C TYR A 376 -10.06 2.63 -8.03
N GLU A 377 -9.60 3.69 -7.38
CA GLU A 377 -9.78 3.95 -5.96
C GLU A 377 -11.26 4.13 -5.61
N ALA A 378 -11.99 4.94 -6.38
CA ALA A 378 -13.42 5.13 -6.19
C ALA A 378 -14.22 3.82 -6.35
N LEU A 379 -13.83 2.94 -7.28
CA LEU A 379 -14.44 1.61 -7.43
C LEU A 379 -14.15 0.69 -6.23
N CYS A 380 -12.95 0.76 -5.65
CA CYS A 380 -12.63 0.04 -4.42
C CYS A 380 -13.48 0.52 -3.25
N HIS A 381 -13.58 1.83 -3.02
CA HIS A 381 -14.40 2.40 -1.93
C HIS A 381 -15.88 2.03 -2.07
N LEU A 382 -16.46 2.16 -3.28
CA LEU A 382 -17.84 1.74 -3.55
C LEU A 382 -18.05 0.23 -3.32
N SER A 383 -17.05 -0.59 -3.63
CA SER A 383 -17.16 -2.04 -3.39
C SER A 383 -17.20 -2.37 -1.91
N LEU A 384 -16.37 -1.72 -1.08
CA LEU A 384 -16.34 -1.90 0.36
C LEU A 384 -17.64 -1.40 1.00
N LEU A 385 -18.16 -0.27 0.53
CA LEU A 385 -19.44 0.27 0.96
C LEU A 385 -20.60 -0.70 0.62
N ALA A 386 -20.58 -1.28 -0.58
CA ALA A 386 -21.57 -2.27 -0.99
C ALA A 386 -21.52 -3.55 -0.14
N GLU A 387 -20.32 -4.01 0.26
CA GLU A 387 -20.18 -5.15 1.19
C GLU A 387 -20.72 -4.83 2.57
N ARG A 388 -20.41 -3.63 3.10
CA ARG A 388 -20.92 -3.19 4.40
C ARG A 388 -22.44 -3.09 4.42
N ASN A 389 -23.04 -2.72 3.29
CA ASN A 389 -24.49 -2.64 3.13
C ASN A 389 -25.14 -4.00 2.78
N GLY A 390 -24.37 -5.11 2.78
CA GLY A 390 -24.85 -6.46 2.49
C GLY A 390 -25.15 -6.73 1.01
N ASN A 391 -24.81 -5.81 0.11
CA ASN A 391 -25.01 -5.97 -1.34
C ASN A 391 -23.79 -6.62 -1.99
N HIS A 392 -23.62 -7.93 -1.73
CA HIS A 392 -22.49 -8.71 -2.21
C HIS A 392 -22.38 -8.78 -3.74
N THR A 393 -23.51 -8.73 -4.46
CA THR A 393 -23.54 -8.75 -5.92
C THR A 393 -22.98 -7.46 -6.52
N ALA A 394 -23.40 -6.30 -5.99
CA ALA A 394 -22.85 -5.02 -6.41
C ALA A 394 -21.37 -4.90 -6.06
N ALA A 395 -20.96 -5.36 -4.87
CA ALA A 395 -19.56 -5.39 -4.46
C ALA A 395 -18.69 -6.23 -5.42
N ALA A 396 -19.13 -7.44 -5.75
CA ALA A 396 -18.41 -8.31 -6.68
C ALA A 396 -18.27 -7.67 -8.07
N THR A 397 -19.33 -7.01 -8.56
CA THR A 397 -19.32 -6.32 -9.86
C THR A 397 -18.30 -5.16 -9.87
N LEU A 398 -18.29 -4.34 -8.82
CA LEU A 398 -17.37 -3.22 -8.66
C LEU A 398 -15.92 -3.71 -8.55
N LYS A 399 -15.66 -4.78 -7.78
CA LYS A 399 -14.35 -5.43 -7.67
C LYS A 399 -13.86 -5.98 -9.00
N ALA A 400 -14.72 -6.67 -9.76
CA ALA A 400 -14.37 -7.18 -11.09
C ALA A 400 -14.07 -6.04 -12.09
N ARG A 401 -14.69 -4.88 -11.92
CA ARG A 401 -14.41 -3.69 -12.74
C ARG A 401 -13.08 -3.05 -12.35
N ALA A 402 -12.82 -2.86 -11.05
CA ALA A 402 -11.54 -2.38 -10.55
C ALA A 402 -10.37 -3.29 -10.98
N ALA A 403 -10.56 -4.62 -10.92
CA ALA A 403 -9.57 -5.59 -11.38
C ALA A 403 -9.25 -5.45 -12.87
N ARG A 404 -10.25 -5.32 -13.74
CA ARG A 404 -10.03 -5.10 -15.19
C ARG A 404 -9.28 -3.80 -15.49
N ILE A 405 -9.52 -2.75 -14.71
CA ILE A 405 -8.81 -1.48 -14.86
C ILE A 405 -7.36 -1.63 -14.44
N TYR A 406 -7.12 -2.30 -13.31
CA TYR A 406 -5.78 -2.62 -12.85
C TYR A 406 -5.01 -3.41 -13.90
N GLU A 407 -5.62 -4.46 -14.48
CA GLU A 407 -5.05 -5.24 -15.59
C GLU A 407 -4.75 -4.39 -16.83
N ARG A 408 -5.66 -3.49 -17.22
CA ARG A 408 -5.48 -2.64 -18.41
C ARG A 408 -4.39 -1.57 -18.21
N ARG A 409 -4.28 -1.00 -17.01
CA ARG A 409 -3.19 -0.06 -16.65
C ARG A 409 -1.84 -0.76 -16.66
N GLN A 410 -1.79 -2.07 -16.38
CA GLN A 410 -0.58 -2.86 -16.55
C GLN A 410 -0.27 -3.19 -18.01
N ALA A 411 -1.28 -3.36 -18.88
CA ALA A 411 -1.10 -3.68 -20.29
C ALA A 411 -0.85 -2.47 -21.22
N SER A 412 -1.06 -1.24 -20.72
CA SER A 412 -0.85 0.01 -21.47
C SER A 412 0.48 0.71 -21.13
N ASN A 413 1.26 0.10 -20.24
CA ASN A 413 2.65 0.42 -19.92
C ASN A 413 3.55 -0.67 -20.49
#